data_AF-A0A1H2E635-F1
#
_entry.id   AF-A0A1H2E635-F1
#
_cell.length_a   1.000
_cell.length_b   1.000
_cell.length_c   1.000
_cell.angle_alpha   90.00
_cell.angle_beta   90.00
_cell.angle_gamma   90.00
#
_symmetry.space_group_name_H-M   'P 1'
#
loop_
_entity.id
_entity.type
_entity.pdbx_description
1 polymer ?
#
loop_
_entity_poly.entity_id
_entity_poly.type
_entity_poly.pdbx_seq_one_letter_code
_entity_poly.pdbx_strand_id
1 'polypeptide(L)'
;MGSPKAKPALERLGQDIRNARLRRGIAVADLAVRAGTSPSSIARLERGDPGVAIGTLADVLVVLGLLERLADLVDIRKDDLGLALAAEHGPRRGRSFAARLKKQKAQTEETQDRQDVVDPDGASF
;
A
#
# COMPACT_ATOMS: atom_id res chain seq x y z
N MET A 1 2.42 26.66 4.08
CA MET A 1 3.69 26.66 3.30
C MET A 1 4.25 25.26 3.32
N GLY A 2 4.41 24.62 2.15
CA GLY A 2 4.91 23.24 2.05
C GLY A 2 6.43 23.15 2.27
N SER A 3 6.94 21.93 2.49
CA SER A 3 8.38 21.68 2.61
C SER A 3 9.12 22.16 1.34
N PRO A 4 10.27 22.85 1.46
CA PRO A 4 11.06 23.28 0.32
C PRO A 4 11.49 22.12 -0.59
N LYS A 5 11.69 20.93 0.01
CA LYS A 5 12.06 19.71 -0.72
C LYS A 5 10.89 19.10 -1.49
N ALA A 6 9.66 19.35 -1.07
CA ALA A 6 8.46 18.80 -1.72
C ALA A 6 8.11 19.57 -3.01
N LYS A 7 8.42 20.87 -3.07
CA LYS A 7 8.04 21.72 -4.21
C LYS A 7 8.55 21.19 -5.57
N PRO A 8 9.85 20.85 -5.76
CA PRO A 8 10.33 20.31 -7.04
C PRO A 8 9.66 18.97 -7.41
N ALA A 9 9.36 18.12 -6.42
CA ALA A 9 8.69 16.86 -6.66
C ALA A 9 7.23 17.05 -7.13
N LEU A 10 6.52 18.03 -6.54
CA LEU A 10 5.17 18.40 -6.95
C LEU A 10 5.14 19.04 -8.35
N GLU A 11 6.09 19.93 -8.65
CA GLU A 11 6.22 20.53 -9.99
C GLU A 11 6.46 19.45 -11.07
N ARG A 12 7.34 18.48 -10.77
CA ARG A 12 7.56 17.33 -11.65
C ARG A 12 6.29 16.51 -11.83
N LEU A 13 5.59 16.17 -10.75
CA LEU A 13 4.31 15.45 -10.80
C LEU A 13 3.29 16.19 -11.69
N GLY A 14 3.14 17.50 -11.52
CA GLY A 14 2.25 18.33 -12.33
C GLY A 14 2.62 18.29 -13.82
N GLN A 15 3.91 18.40 -14.13
CA GLN A 15 4.39 18.33 -15.52
C GLN A 15 4.16 16.94 -16.14
N ASP A 16 4.34 15.87 -15.38
CA ASP A 16 4.06 14.50 -15.83
C ASP A 16 2.57 14.28 -16.10
N ILE A 17 1.68 14.84 -15.27
CA ILE A 17 0.22 14.84 -15.50
C ILE A 17 -0.12 15.62 -16.78
N ARG A 18 0.47 16.81 -16.98
CA ARG A 18 0.28 17.61 -18.20
C ARG A 18 0.72 16.85 -19.44
N ASN A 19 1.90 16.22 -19.38
CA ASN A 19 2.43 15.40 -20.47
C ASN A 19 1.50 14.21 -20.75
N ALA A 20 1.03 13.52 -19.71
CA ALA A 20 0.08 12.43 -19.82
C ALA A 20 -1.24 12.86 -20.48
N ARG A 21 -1.78 14.03 -20.12
CA ARG A 21 -2.97 14.61 -20.75
C ARG A 21 -2.73 14.92 -22.23
N LEU A 22 -1.64 15.62 -22.56
CA LEU A 22 -1.32 16.03 -23.93
C LEU A 22 -1.07 14.84 -24.86
N ARG A 23 -0.36 13.80 -24.40
CA ARG A 23 -0.15 12.56 -25.18
C ARG A 23 -1.45 11.82 -25.51
N ARG A 24 -2.53 12.06 -24.75
CA ARG A 24 -3.86 11.51 -24.98
C ARG A 24 -4.77 12.46 -25.77
N GLY A 25 -4.29 13.64 -26.17
CA GLY A 25 -5.07 14.63 -26.91
C GLY A 25 -6.24 15.23 -26.11
N ILE A 26 -6.18 15.21 -24.79
CA ILE A 26 -7.29 15.69 -23.94
C ILE A 26 -7.10 17.18 -23.64
N ALA A 27 -8.12 18.01 -23.91
CA ALA A 27 -8.09 19.42 -23.53
C ALA A 27 -8.24 19.58 -22.01
N VAL A 28 -7.74 20.70 -21.46
CA VAL A 28 -7.88 20.98 -20.01
C VAL A 28 -9.35 21.02 -19.59
N ALA A 29 -10.21 21.63 -20.41
CA ALA A 29 -11.65 21.70 -20.16
C ALA A 29 -12.29 20.30 -20.14
N ASP A 30 -11.94 19.43 -21.10
CA ASP A 30 -12.47 18.07 -21.16
C ASP A 30 -12.01 17.23 -19.96
N LEU A 31 -10.74 17.35 -19.57
CA LEU A 31 -10.23 16.66 -18.39
C LEU A 31 -10.96 17.12 -17.14
N ALA A 32 -11.19 18.43 -17.00
CA ALA A 32 -11.90 19.00 -15.86
C ALA A 32 -13.32 18.43 -15.74
N VAL A 33 -14.07 18.41 -16.84
CA VAL A 33 -15.43 17.83 -16.88
C VAL A 33 -15.41 16.35 -16.50
N ARG A 34 -14.50 15.57 -17.08
CA ARG A 34 -14.40 14.12 -16.82
C ARG A 34 -13.96 13.81 -15.38
N ALA A 35 -13.13 14.66 -14.80
CA ALA A 35 -12.64 14.52 -13.42
C ALA A 35 -13.55 15.24 -12.38
N GLY A 36 -14.71 15.77 -12.80
CA GLY A 36 -15.66 16.41 -11.88
C GLY A 36 -15.11 17.67 -11.19
N THR A 37 -14.23 18.43 -11.86
CA THR A 37 -13.56 19.60 -11.29
C THR A 37 -13.55 20.81 -12.24
N SER A 38 -12.94 21.91 -11.83
CA SER A 38 -12.80 23.11 -12.66
C SER A 38 -11.52 23.08 -13.52
N PRO A 39 -11.50 23.73 -14.70
CA PRO A 39 -10.29 23.90 -15.50
C PRO A 39 -9.16 24.60 -14.72
N SER A 40 -9.50 25.51 -13.80
CA SER A 40 -8.53 26.17 -12.93
C SER A 40 -7.86 25.20 -11.95
N SER A 41 -8.58 24.21 -11.44
CA SER A 41 -8.01 23.17 -10.56
C SER A 41 -7.09 22.23 -11.34
N ILE A 42 -7.45 21.85 -12.58
CA ILE A 42 -6.54 21.11 -13.46
C ILE A 42 -5.27 21.92 -13.74
N ALA A 43 -5.39 23.21 -14.06
CA ALA A 43 -4.23 24.07 -14.32
C ALA A 43 -3.33 24.25 -13.08
N ARG A 44 -3.90 24.28 -11.86
CA ARG A 44 -3.15 24.28 -10.60
C ARG A 44 -2.43 22.95 -10.39
N LEU A 45 -3.11 21.85 -10.64
CA LEU A 45 -2.55 20.50 -10.53
C LEU A 45 -1.35 20.32 -11.49
N GLU A 46 -1.49 20.72 -12.74
CA GLU A 46 -0.42 20.64 -13.75
C GLU A 46 0.80 21.52 -13.42
N ARG A 47 0.63 22.53 -12.55
CA ARG A 47 1.72 23.36 -12.04
C ARG A 47 2.34 22.82 -10.74
N GLY A 48 1.82 21.72 -10.19
CA GLY A 48 2.30 21.15 -8.94
C GLY A 48 1.87 21.95 -7.71
N ASP A 49 0.71 22.62 -7.75
CA ASP A 49 0.19 23.37 -6.60
C ASP A 49 -0.16 22.42 -5.44
N PRO A 50 0.48 22.55 -4.26
CA PRO A 50 0.20 21.71 -3.09
C PRO A 50 -1.20 21.91 -2.51
N GLY A 51 -1.92 22.98 -2.88
CA GLY A 51 -3.28 23.26 -2.42
C GLY A 51 -4.37 22.52 -3.21
N VAL A 52 -4.01 21.69 -4.20
CA VAL A 52 -4.98 20.82 -4.89
C VAL A 52 -5.25 19.59 -4.04
N ALA A 53 -6.53 19.29 -3.81
CA ALA A 53 -6.92 18.13 -3.01
C ALA A 53 -6.45 16.83 -3.66
N ILE A 54 -6.00 15.88 -2.83
CA ILE A 54 -5.54 14.56 -3.31
C ILE A 54 -6.65 13.79 -4.04
N GLY A 55 -7.93 14.00 -3.67
CA GLY A 55 -9.08 13.45 -4.40
C GLY A 55 -9.12 13.91 -5.86
N THR A 56 -8.91 15.21 -6.11
CA THR A 56 -8.86 15.74 -7.49
C THR A 56 -7.70 15.13 -8.29
N LEU A 57 -6.55 14.87 -7.67
CA LEU A 57 -5.47 14.13 -8.31
C LEU A 57 -5.91 12.69 -8.66
N ALA A 58 -6.56 11.99 -7.73
CA ALA A 58 -7.06 10.64 -7.96
C ALA A 58 -8.06 10.59 -9.12
N ASP A 59 -9.04 11.50 -9.16
CA ASP A 59 -10.03 11.61 -10.24
C ASP A 59 -9.37 11.86 -11.60
N VAL A 60 -8.37 12.74 -11.65
CA VAL A 60 -7.57 12.97 -12.87
C VAL A 60 -6.82 11.70 -13.30
N LEU A 61 -6.24 10.97 -12.36
CA LEU A 61 -5.56 9.71 -12.66
C LEU A 61 -6.53 8.63 -13.14
N VAL A 62 -7.77 8.59 -12.65
CA VAL A 62 -8.83 7.72 -13.18
C VAL A 62 -9.08 8.04 -14.66
N VAL A 63 -9.31 9.31 -14.99
CA VAL A 63 -9.57 9.74 -16.39
C VAL A 63 -8.38 9.44 -17.31
N LEU A 64 -7.15 9.53 -16.79
CA LEU A 64 -5.94 9.22 -17.54
C LEU A 64 -5.63 7.71 -17.59
N GLY A 65 -6.36 6.84 -16.86
CA GLY A 65 -6.07 5.41 -16.77
C GLY A 65 -4.74 5.12 -16.05
N LEU A 66 -4.42 5.90 -15.02
CA LEU A 66 -3.17 5.86 -14.27
C LEU A 66 -3.39 5.65 -12.76
N LEU A 67 -4.60 5.27 -12.33
CA LEU A 67 -4.95 5.10 -10.92
C LEU A 67 -4.00 4.16 -10.17
N GLU A 68 -3.58 3.05 -10.78
CA GLU A 68 -2.66 2.09 -10.16
C GLU A 68 -1.33 2.71 -9.72
N ARG A 69 -0.87 3.78 -10.39
CA ARG A 69 0.36 4.48 -9.98
C ARG A 69 0.21 5.16 -8.62
N LEU A 70 -1.01 5.58 -8.27
CA LEU A 70 -1.29 6.15 -6.96
C LEU A 70 -1.34 5.07 -5.88
N ALA A 71 -1.93 3.91 -6.19
CA ALA A 71 -1.93 2.75 -5.30
C ALA A 71 -0.51 2.25 -5.01
N ASP A 72 0.36 2.28 -6.01
CA ASP A 72 1.76 1.84 -5.94
C ASP A 72 2.72 2.87 -5.32
N LEU A 73 2.26 4.08 -4.98
CA LEU A 73 3.13 5.22 -4.62
C LEU A 73 4.03 4.93 -3.41
N VAL A 74 3.54 4.15 -2.45
CA VAL A 74 4.26 3.73 -1.23
C VAL A 74 4.12 2.21 -1.04
N ASP A 75 4.29 1.45 -2.13
CA ASP A 75 4.32 -0.01 -2.06
C ASP A 75 5.53 -0.49 -1.23
N ILE A 76 5.26 -1.20 -0.13
CA ILE A 76 6.27 -1.74 0.78
C ILE A 76 7.31 -2.60 0.05
N ARG A 77 6.90 -3.29 -1.02
CA ARG A 77 7.80 -4.13 -1.82
C ARG A 77 8.86 -3.32 -2.57
N LYS A 78 8.70 -2.00 -2.66
CA LYS A 78 9.59 -1.05 -3.33
C LYS A 78 10.27 -0.09 -2.33
N ASP A 79 10.08 -0.29 -1.03
CA ASP A 79 10.74 0.49 0.03
C ASP A 79 12.03 -0.22 0.49
N ASP A 80 13.13 0.04 -0.22
CA ASP A 80 14.43 -0.58 0.05
C ASP A 80 14.89 -0.38 1.50
N LEU A 81 14.65 0.79 2.08
CA LEU A 81 15.02 1.08 3.47
C LEU A 81 14.16 0.27 4.43
N GLY A 82 12.85 0.25 4.23
CA GLY A 82 11.94 -0.57 5.03
C GLY A 82 12.30 -2.06 4.98
N LEU A 83 12.66 -2.56 3.78
CA LEU A 83 13.12 -3.94 3.59
C LEU A 83 14.45 -4.22 4.30
N ALA A 84 15.40 -3.28 4.25
CA ALA A 84 16.69 -3.40 4.94
C ALA A 84 16.51 -3.46 6.47
N LEU A 85 15.69 -2.58 7.04
CA LEU A 85 15.38 -2.57 8.47
C LEU A 85 14.67 -3.86 8.92
N ALA A 86 13.76 -4.39 8.10
CA ALA A 86 13.11 -5.66 8.38
C ALA A 86 14.11 -6.85 8.38
N ALA A 87 15.11 -6.82 7.50
CA ALA A 87 16.17 -7.83 7.44
C ALA A 87 17.08 -7.76 8.68
N GLU A 88 17.42 -6.57 9.17
CA GLU A 88 18.23 -6.39 10.40
C GLU A 88 17.56 -7.00 11.64
N HIS A 89 16.22 -6.93 11.71
CA HIS A 89 15.45 -7.48 12.81
C HIS A 89 15.12 -8.99 12.62
N GLY A 90 15.62 -9.61 11.55
CA GLY A 90 15.44 -11.01 11.25
C GLY A 90 16.08 -11.95 12.29
N PRO A 91 15.60 -13.20 12.40
CA PRO A 91 16.17 -14.16 13.34
C PRO A 91 17.63 -14.45 13.00
N ARG A 92 18.55 -14.19 13.96
CA ARG A 92 20.00 -14.42 13.81
C ARG A 92 20.40 -15.87 13.52
N ARG A 93 19.49 -16.84 13.75
CA ARG A 93 19.72 -18.27 13.48
C ARG A 93 18.44 -18.89 12.93
N GLY A 94 18.58 -19.76 11.92
CA GLY A 94 17.49 -20.58 11.42
C GLY A 94 16.98 -21.54 12.49
N ARG A 95 15.65 -21.76 12.54
CA ARG A 95 15.05 -22.78 13.41
C ARG A 95 15.16 -24.14 12.72
N SER A 96 15.63 -25.17 13.44
CA SER A 96 15.72 -26.50 12.85
C SER A 96 14.35 -27.13 12.68
N PHE A 97 14.15 -27.78 11.54
CA PHE A 97 12.93 -28.52 11.21
C PHE A 97 12.68 -29.64 12.23
N ALA A 98 13.74 -30.35 12.63
CA ALA A 98 13.70 -31.42 13.62
C ALA A 98 13.22 -30.94 15.01
N ALA A 99 13.64 -29.76 15.47
CA ALA A 99 13.19 -29.23 16.76
C ALA A 99 11.70 -28.84 16.75
N ARG A 100 11.19 -28.37 15.60
CA ARG A 100 9.78 -28.01 15.44
C ARG A 100 8.87 -29.24 15.44
N LEU A 101 9.29 -30.31 14.76
CA LEU A 101 8.60 -31.61 14.77
C LEU A 101 8.54 -32.22 16.17
N LYS A 102 9.65 -32.15 16.93
CA LYS A 102 9.69 -32.67 18.30
C LYS A 102 8.73 -31.91 19.23
N LYS A 103 8.61 -30.59 19.06
CA LYS A 103 7.64 -29.77 19.80
C LYS A 103 6.19 -30.06 19.42
N GLN A 104 5.90 -30.29 18.14
CA GLN A 104 4.56 -30.68 17.69
C GLN A 104 4.16 -32.04 18.25
N LYS A 105 5.05 -33.04 18.21
CA LYS A 105 4.79 -34.36 18.77
C LYS A 105 4.49 -34.30 20.27
N ALA A 106 5.27 -33.52 21.03
CA ALA A 106 5.02 -33.30 22.45
C ALA A 106 3.69 -32.58 22.73
N GLN A 107 3.27 -31.62 21.88
CA GLN A 107 1.98 -30.95 22.02
C GLN A 107 0.79 -31.86 21.65
N THR A 108 0.95 -32.74 20.67
CA THR A 108 -0.06 -33.75 20.32
C THR A 108 -0.19 -34.78 21.44
N GLU A 109 0.93 -35.24 22.01
CA GLU A 109 0.95 -36.15 23.15
C GLU A 109 0.32 -35.50 24.40
N GLU A 110 0.63 -34.24 24.73
CA GLU A 110 -0.03 -33.50 25.83
C GLU A 110 -1.53 -33.23 25.59
N THR A 111 -1.96 -33.10 24.33
CA THR A 111 -3.38 -32.90 24.00
C THR A 111 -4.15 -34.21 24.09
N GLN A 112 -3.50 -35.32 23.72
CA GLN A 112 -4.04 -36.67 23.82
C GLN A 112 -4.11 -37.11 25.29
N ASP A 113 -3.08 -36.85 26.08
CA ASP A 113 -3.06 -37.13 27.53
C ASP A 113 -4.13 -36.30 28.29
N ARG A 114 -4.40 -35.05 27.86
CA ARG A 114 -5.53 -34.25 28.39
C ARG A 114 -6.90 -34.75 27.94
N GLN A 115 -7.01 -35.40 26.78
CA GLN A 115 -8.26 -36.03 26.31
C GLN A 115 -8.49 -37.38 26.99
N ASP A 116 -7.42 -38.12 27.27
CA ASP A 116 -7.44 -39.42 27.95
C ASP A 116 -7.67 -39.29 29.47
N VAL A 117 -7.39 -38.12 30.07
CA VAL A 117 -7.74 -37.76 31.46
C VAL A 117 -9.22 -37.36 31.63
N VAL A 118 -10.01 -37.26 30.56
CA VAL A 118 -11.48 -37.17 30.68
C VAL A 118 -12.01 -38.56 30.97
N ASP A 119 -12.04 -38.92 32.26
CA ASP A 119 -12.59 -40.17 32.74
C ASP A 119 -14.08 -40.33 32.37
N PRO A 120 -14.52 -41.57 32.10
CA PRO A 120 -15.80 -41.93 31.51
C PRO A 120 -16.94 -41.96 32.53
N ASP A 121 -17.05 -40.96 33.41
CA ASP A 121 -18.30 -40.74 34.13
C ASP A 121 -19.28 -40.03 33.18
N GLY A 122 -19.67 -40.80 32.16
CA GLY A 122 -21.00 -40.74 31.57
C GLY A 122 -22.04 -41.13 32.62
N ALA A 123 -22.14 -40.34 33.69
CA ALA A 123 -23.32 -40.27 34.52
C ALA A 123 -24.42 -39.65 33.65
N SER A 124 -25.12 -40.53 32.93
CA SER A 124 -26.49 -40.28 32.52
C SER A 124 -27.32 -40.22 33.80
N PHE A 125 -27.70 -39.01 34.21
CA PHE A 125 -28.88 -38.73 35.03
C PHE A 125 -29.60 -37.52 34.42
#